data_AF-A0A6B3KP65-F1
#
_entry.id   AF-A0A6B3KP65-F1
#
_cell.length_a   1.000
_cell.length_b   1.000
_cell.length_c   1.000
_cell.angle_alpha   90.00
_cell.angle_beta   90.00
_cell.angle_gamma   90.00
#
_symmetry.space_group_name_H-M   'P 1'
#
loop_
_entity.id
_entity.type
_entity.pdbx_description
1 polymer ?
#
loop_
_entity_poly.entity_id
_entity_poly.type
_entity_poly.pdbx_seq_one_letter_code
_entity_poly.pdbx_strand_id
1 'polypeptide(L)'
;MDKSALEALRPVLDVLNERQLSLIADVAKQFTLPKTFVCNSYKLKNGVELLTQDIADDLGDIIRIHHAFSREAFSKDKFEYALERVQKIHNRPAQMASRGNKGYDIEIEGERFSLKTEASRNIKPNSIHISKFMELGGGQWGTDPDDLKGLRQQFLNHLNG
;
A
#
# COMPACT_ATOMS: atom_id res chain seq x y z
N MET A 1 11.21 7.44 23.29
CA MET A 1 11.19 8.52 22.28
C MET A 1 12.62 8.71 21.83
N ASP A 2 12.94 8.40 20.58
CA ASP A 2 14.22 8.78 20.02
C ASP A 2 14.29 10.31 20.02
N LYS A 3 15.20 10.87 20.82
CA LYS A 3 15.35 12.33 20.99
C LYS A 3 15.95 12.98 19.75
N SER A 4 16.54 12.19 18.84
CA SER A 4 17.21 12.68 17.64
C SER A 4 16.27 13.48 16.72
N ALA A 5 15.04 13.01 16.53
CA ALA A 5 14.07 13.67 15.66
C ALA A 5 13.59 15.01 16.23
N LEU A 6 13.36 15.08 17.54
CA LEU A 6 12.97 16.31 18.22
C LEU A 6 14.12 17.33 18.22
N GLU A 7 15.34 16.87 18.45
CA GLU A 7 16.55 17.69 18.37
C GLU A 7 16.79 18.22 16.96
N ALA A 8 16.53 17.41 15.92
CA ALA A 8 16.61 17.83 14.52
C ALA A 8 15.51 18.84 14.13
N LEU A 9 14.30 18.72 14.69
CA LEU A 9 13.17 19.60 14.37
C LEU A 9 13.31 20.99 15.01
N ARG A 10 13.81 21.07 16.24
CA ARG A 10 13.91 22.33 17.00
C ARG A 10 14.53 23.51 16.22
N PRO A 11 15.76 23.41 15.68
CA PRO A 11 16.37 24.54 14.96
C PRO A 11 15.60 24.91 13.68
N VAL A 12 14.86 23.96 13.08
CA VAL A 12 14.04 24.22 11.89
C VAL A 12 12.79 25.02 12.26
N LEU A 13 12.17 24.72 13.40
CA LEU A 13 10.95 25.41 13.84
C LEU A 13 11.19 26.90 14.13
N ASP A 14 12.37 27.26 14.64
CA ASP A 14 12.71 28.64 15.02
C ASP A 14 12.80 29.61 13.83
N VAL A 15 12.98 29.11 12.60
CA VAL A 15 13.11 29.93 11.38
C VAL A 15 11.81 30.01 10.56
N LEU A 16 10.75 29.32 10.98
CA LEU A 16 9.48 29.30 10.26
C LEU A 16 8.59 30.48 10.66
N ASN A 17 7.81 30.98 9.69
CA ASN A 17 6.78 31.97 9.99
C ASN A 17 5.54 31.32 10.63
N GLU A 18 4.67 32.14 11.22
CA GLU A 18 3.46 31.69 11.91
C GLU A 18 2.56 30.78 11.06
N ARG A 19 2.44 31.06 9.76
CA ARG A 19 1.60 30.26 8.85
C ARG A 19 2.20 28.88 8.60
N GLN A 20 3.52 28.81 8.45
CA GLN A 20 4.25 27.54 8.30
C GLN A 20 4.17 26.70 9.59
N LEU A 21 4.32 27.34 10.75
CA LEU A 21 4.15 26.67 12.05
C LEU A 21 2.73 26.12 12.23
N SER A 22 1.72 26.90 11.84
CA SER A 22 0.32 26.44 11.87
C SER A 22 0.10 25.20 10.99
N LEU A 23 0.66 25.19 9.77
CA LEU A 23 0.56 24.03 8.88
C LEU A 23 1.20 22.78 9.51
N ILE A 24 2.37 22.91 10.11
CA ILE A 24 3.03 21.79 10.80
C ILE A 24 2.21 21.32 12.00
N ALA A 25 1.64 22.24 12.77
CA ALA A 25 0.76 21.91 13.89
C ALA A 25 -0.49 21.15 13.42
N ASP A 26 -1.08 21.54 12.29
CA ASP A 26 -2.23 20.85 11.69
C ASP A 26 -1.86 19.42 11.27
N VAL A 27 -0.68 19.20 10.66
CA VAL A 27 -0.15 17.84 10.39
C VAL A 27 -0.01 17.05 11.68
N ALA A 28 0.67 17.62 12.68
CA ALA A 28 0.97 16.93 13.93
C ALA A 28 -0.31 16.50 14.65
N LYS A 29 -1.34 17.35 14.63
CA LYS A 29 -2.65 17.06 15.19
C LYS A 29 -3.35 15.89 14.51
N GLN A 30 -3.11 15.64 13.21
CA GLN A 30 -3.65 14.43 12.56
C GLN A 30 -3.15 13.16 13.24
N PHE A 31 -1.87 13.10 13.62
CA PHE A 31 -1.32 11.92 14.29
C PHE A 31 -1.96 11.63 15.64
N THR A 32 -2.57 12.63 16.29
CA THR A 32 -3.23 12.49 17.60
C THR A 32 -4.71 12.13 17.50
N LEU A 33 -5.36 12.24 16.33
CA LEU A 33 -6.76 11.84 16.21
C LEU A 33 -6.91 10.31 16.31
N PRO A 34 -8.03 9.80 16.87
CA PRO A 34 -8.28 8.37 16.93
C PRO A 34 -8.15 7.71 15.56
N LYS A 35 -7.49 6.56 15.52
CA LYS A 35 -7.24 5.79 14.30
C LYS A 35 -7.15 4.30 14.63
N THR A 36 -7.59 3.48 13.68
CA THR A 36 -7.43 2.03 13.73
C THR A 36 -6.98 1.57 12.36
N PHE A 37 -5.86 0.86 12.32
CA PHE A 37 -5.36 0.23 11.11
C PHE A 37 -5.33 -1.28 11.31
N VAL A 38 -5.85 -2.00 10.34
CA VAL A 38 -5.90 -3.46 10.35
C VAL A 38 -5.11 -3.96 9.16
N CYS A 39 -4.13 -4.81 9.41
CA CYS A 39 -3.43 -5.56 8.38
C CYS A 39 -3.60 -7.06 8.59
N ASN A 40 -3.74 -7.80 7.50
CA ASN A 40 -3.60 -9.25 7.52
C ASN A 40 -2.14 -9.59 7.26
N SER A 41 -1.60 -10.55 8.02
CA SER A 41 -0.24 -11.01 7.79
C SER A 41 -0.19 -11.93 6.56
N TYR A 42 0.80 -11.70 5.72
CA TYR A 42 1.17 -12.59 4.62
C TYR A 42 2.67 -12.84 4.73
N LYS A 43 3.08 -14.10 4.85
CA LYS A 43 4.49 -14.45 4.95
C LYS A 43 5.09 -14.62 3.56
N LEU A 44 6.18 -13.91 3.33
CA LEU A 44 7.04 -14.03 2.18
C LEU A 44 7.81 -15.36 2.21
N LYS A 45 8.39 -15.74 1.08
CA LYS A 45 9.23 -16.94 0.91
C LYS A 45 10.44 -16.96 1.85
N ASN A 46 10.97 -15.77 2.19
CA ASN A 46 12.05 -15.62 3.16
C ASN A 46 11.56 -15.67 4.63
N GLY A 47 10.27 -15.87 4.87
CA GLY A 47 9.66 -16.00 6.19
C GLY A 47 9.22 -14.68 6.83
N VAL A 48 9.56 -13.53 6.24
CA VAL A 48 9.21 -12.20 6.76
C VAL A 48 7.74 -11.88 6.43
N GLU A 49 7.06 -11.14 7.30
CA GLU A 49 5.70 -10.67 7.01
C GLU A 49 5.71 -9.50 6.02
N LEU A 50 4.89 -9.54 4.97
CA LEU A 50 4.77 -8.47 3.97
C LEU A 50 4.32 -7.16 4.62
N LEU A 51 3.35 -7.22 5.53
CA LEU A 51 2.86 -6.10 6.31
C LEU A 51 2.92 -6.48 7.80
N THR A 52 3.69 -5.72 8.57
CA THR A 52 3.60 -5.69 10.03
C THR A 52 2.63 -4.58 10.44
N GLN A 53 2.22 -4.57 11.71
CA GLN A 53 1.39 -3.49 12.22
C GLN A 53 2.10 -2.12 12.10
N ASP A 54 3.41 -2.05 12.35
CA ASP A 54 4.16 -0.78 12.25
C ASP A 54 4.16 -0.23 10.80
N ILE A 55 4.32 -1.11 9.80
CA ILE A 55 4.21 -0.72 8.38
C ILE A 55 2.80 -0.24 8.06
N ALA A 56 1.78 -0.92 8.58
CA ALA A 56 0.38 -0.53 8.37
C ALA A 56 0.07 0.83 9.01
N ASP A 57 0.61 1.09 10.21
CA ASP A 57 0.43 2.34 10.94
C ASP A 57 1.07 3.52 10.19
N ASP A 58 2.31 3.36 9.72
CA ASP A 58 3.01 4.39 8.95
C ASP A 58 2.34 4.67 7.60
N LEU A 59 1.91 3.62 6.89
CA LEU A 59 1.18 3.76 5.64
C LEU A 59 -0.17 4.46 5.86
N GLY A 60 -0.88 4.06 6.93
CA GLY A 60 -2.13 4.66 7.32
C GLY A 60 -2.00 6.14 7.68
N ASP A 61 -0.91 6.52 8.35
CA ASP A 61 -0.61 7.91 8.66
C ASP A 61 -0.33 8.75 7.41
N ILE A 62 0.37 8.23 6.41
CA ILE A 62 0.53 8.90 5.10
C ILE A 62 -0.83 9.17 4.45
N ILE A 63 -1.73 8.18 4.45
CA ILE A 63 -3.08 8.32 3.88
C ILE A 63 -3.89 9.38 4.63
N ARG A 64 -3.79 9.42 5.97
CA ARG A 64 -4.49 10.42 6.80
C ARG A 64 -3.97 11.82 6.55
N ILE A 65 -2.65 12.01 6.43
CA ILE A 65 -2.06 13.30 6.07
C ILE A 65 -2.58 13.77 4.71
N HIS A 66 -2.63 12.90 3.69
CA HIS A 66 -3.21 13.26 2.38
C HIS A 66 -4.63 13.81 2.54
N HIS A 67 -5.47 13.14 3.34
CA HIS A 67 -6.85 13.58 3.56
C HIS A 67 -7.01 14.80 4.48
N ALA A 68 -5.96 15.18 5.22
CA ALA A 68 -5.94 16.44 5.96
C ALA A 68 -5.83 17.67 5.04
N PHE A 69 -5.18 17.51 3.88
CA PHE A 69 -4.97 18.60 2.91
C PHE A 69 -5.77 18.46 1.63
N SER A 70 -6.33 17.27 1.35
CA SER A 70 -7.03 17.00 0.10
C SER A 70 -8.31 16.21 0.32
N ARG A 71 -9.36 16.62 -0.38
CA ARG A 71 -10.63 15.88 -0.46
C ARG A 71 -10.62 14.84 -1.58
N GLU A 72 -9.56 14.81 -2.40
CA GLU A 72 -9.44 13.84 -3.48
C GLU A 72 -9.20 12.44 -2.94
N ALA A 73 -9.66 11.44 -3.68
CA ALA A 73 -9.33 10.06 -3.41
C ALA A 73 -7.81 9.84 -3.43
N PHE A 74 -7.32 8.97 -2.55
CA PHE A 74 -5.94 8.53 -2.57
C PHE A 74 -5.74 7.57 -3.75
N SER A 75 -5.21 8.10 -4.85
CA SER A 75 -5.01 7.36 -6.10
C SER A 75 -4.05 6.18 -5.93
N LYS A 76 -4.19 5.14 -6.78
CA LYS A 76 -3.29 3.98 -6.82
C LYS A 76 -1.81 4.39 -6.85
N ASP A 77 -1.42 5.30 -7.74
CA ASP A 77 -0.01 5.73 -7.84
C ASP A 77 0.53 6.26 -6.50
N LYS A 78 -0.23 7.12 -5.80
CA LYS A 78 0.14 7.63 -4.47
C LYS A 78 0.31 6.50 -3.45
N PHE A 79 -0.54 5.47 -3.53
CA PHE A 79 -0.44 4.28 -2.69
C PHE A 79 0.83 3.46 -2.97
N GLU A 80 1.18 3.27 -4.24
CA GLU A 80 2.41 2.55 -4.60
C GLU A 80 3.66 3.25 -4.08
N TYR A 81 3.75 4.57 -4.29
CA TYR A 81 4.83 5.38 -3.74
C TYR A 81 4.87 5.36 -2.21
N ALA A 82 3.70 5.44 -1.54
CA ALA A 82 3.62 5.41 -0.09
C ALA A 82 4.08 4.05 0.46
N LEU A 83 3.63 2.94 -0.13
CA LEU A 83 4.03 1.60 0.29
C LEU A 83 5.53 1.37 0.08
N GLU A 84 6.09 1.74 -1.08
CA GLU A 84 7.54 1.65 -1.32
C GLU A 84 8.33 2.44 -0.28
N ARG A 85 7.90 3.69 0.01
CA ARG A 85 8.54 4.55 1.00
C ARG A 85 8.52 3.93 2.39
N VAL A 86 7.38 3.43 2.84
CA VAL A 86 7.26 2.84 4.19
C VAL A 86 8.11 1.59 4.29
N GLN A 87 8.08 0.68 3.31
CA GLN A 87 8.95 -0.50 3.33
C GLN A 87 10.43 -0.12 3.46
N LYS A 88 10.88 0.91 2.72
CA LYS A 88 12.27 1.41 2.82
C LYS A 88 12.60 2.00 4.19
N ILE A 89 11.67 2.74 4.82
CA ILE A 89 11.84 3.28 6.19
C ILE A 89 12.02 2.14 7.21
N HIS A 90 11.31 1.02 6.98
CA HIS A 90 11.45 -0.20 7.77
C HIS A 90 12.66 -1.06 7.36
N ASN A 91 13.62 -0.49 6.61
CA ASN A 91 14.83 -1.14 6.11
C ASN A 91 14.60 -2.38 5.24
N ARG A 92 13.46 -2.42 4.55
CA ARG A 92 13.10 -3.52 3.65
C ARG A 92 13.37 -3.13 2.19
N PRO A 93 14.09 -3.96 1.42
CA PRO A 93 14.27 -3.72 -0.01
C PRO A 93 12.90 -3.65 -0.69
N ALA A 94 12.59 -2.50 -1.29
CA ALA A 94 11.38 -2.29 -2.05
C ALA A 94 11.67 -1.42 -3.27
N GLN A 95 11.10 -1.77 -4.42
CA GLN A 95 11.28 -1.02 -5.66
C GLN A 95 10.03 -1.10 -6.52
N MET A 96 9.50 0.06 -6.92
CA MET A 96 8.43 0.09 -7.92
C MET A 96 8.91 -0.40 -9.29
N ALA A 97 8.02 -1.07 -10.01
CA ALA A 97 8.27 -1.44 -11.39
C ALA A 97 8.39 -0.20 -12.31
N SER A 98 9.06 -0.36 -13.45
CA SER A 98 9.07 0.67 -14.49
C SER A 98 7.65 0.96 -15.00
N ARG A 99 7.33 2.22 -15.29
CA ARG A 99 6.04 2.60 -15.88
C ARG A 99 5.77 1.80 -17.15
N GLY A 100 4.55 1.27 -17.27
CA GLY A 100 4.16 0.42 -18.39
C GLY A 100 4.53 -1.06 -18.25
N ASN A 101 5.17 -1.47 -17.15
CA ASN A 101 5.36 -2.88 -16.82
C ASN A 101 4.00 -3.57 -16.64
N LYS A 102 3.79 -4.69 -17.34
CA LYS A 102 2.52 -5.43 -17.29
C LYS A 102 2.48 -6.50 -16.20
N GLY A 103 3.62 -6.86 -15.61
CA GLY A 103 3.73 -8.03 -14.72
C GLY A 103 3.45 -7.75 -13.25
N TYR A 104 3.96 -6.62 -12.73
CA TYR A 104 3.85 -6.29 -11.31
C TYR A 104 4.00 -4.77 -11.11
N ASP A 105 3.52 -4.28 -9.98
CA ASP A 105 3.55 -2.86 -9.63
C ASP A 105 4.76 -2.54 -8.71
N ILE A 106 5.09 -3.45 -7.79
CA ILE A 106 6.21 -3.31 -6.85
C ILE A 106 6.91 -4.65 -6.59
N GLU A 107 8.22 -4.61 -6.36
CA GLU A 107 8.99 -5.73 -5.81
C GLU A 107 9.38 -5.40 -4.37
N ILE A 108 9.13 -6.32 -3.43
CA ILE A 108 9.44 -6.18 -2.00
C ILE A 108 10.13 -7.45 -1.56
N GLU A 109 11.31 -7.34 -0.94
CA GLU A 109 12.11 -8.50 -0.48
C GLU A 109 12.37 -9.54 -1.59
N GLY A 110 12.52 -9.07 -2.85
CA GLY A 110 12.72 -9.92 -4.01
C GLY A 110 11.46 -10.63 -4.53
N GLU A 111 10.28 -10.32 -3.98
CA GLU A 111 8.99 -10.84 -4.45
C GLU A 111 8.14 -9.76 -5.11
N ARG A 112 7.46 -10.14 -6.20
CA ARG A 112 6.73 -9.22 -7.08
C ARG A 112 5.25 -9.22 -6.72
N PHE A 113 4.68 -8.03 -6.57
CA PHE A 113 3.29 -7.81 -6.19
C PHE A 113 2.58 -6.91 -7.20
N SER A 114 1.33 -7.24 -7.52
CA SER A 114 0.40 -6.28 -8.11
C SER A 114 -0.47 -5.68 -7.01
N LEU A 115 -0.63 -4.37 -7.05
CA LEU A 115 -1.27 -3.56 -6.03
C LEU A 115 -2.64 -3.08 -6.49
N LYS A 116 -3.59 -3.08 -5.56
CA LYS A 116 -4.95 -2.60 -5.75
C LYS A 116 -5.37 -1.80 -4.53
N THR A 117 -6.16 -0.76 -4.77
CA THR A 117 -6.72 0.10 -3.72
C THR A 117 -8.23 0.19 -3.89
N GLU A 118 -8.97 0.08 -2.80
CA GLU A 118 -10.42 0.27 -2.79
C GLU A 118 -10.83 1.11 -1.58
N ALA A 119 -11.74 2.06 -1.79
CA ALA A 119 -12.33 2.88 -0.74
C ALA A 119 -13.86 2.97 -0.91
N SER A 120 -14.47 1.92 -1.48
CA SER A 120 -15.91 1.90 -1.72
C SER A 120 -16.67 1.82 -0.39
N ARG A 121 -17.82 2.50 -0.31
CA ARG A 121 -18.69 2.47 0.88
C ARG A 121 -19.14 1.04 1.24
N ASN A 122 -19.18 0.16 0.25
CA ASN A 122 -19.66 -1.23 0.36
C ASN A 122 -18.51 -2.24 0.35
N ILE A 123 -17.29 -1.83 0.74
CA ILE A 123 -16.14 -2.74 0.84
C ILE A 123 -16.51 -3.92 1.74
N LYS A 124 -16.17 -5.14 1.31
CA LYS A 124 -16.41 -6.38 2.04
C LYS A 124 -15.08 -6.86 2.63
N PRO A 125 -14.79 -6.64 3.93
CA PRO A 125 -13.47 -6.96 4.50
C PRO A 125 -13.04 -8.42 4.31
N ASN A 126 -14.01 -9.33 4.24
CA ASN A 126 -13.79 -10.77 4.12
C ASN A 126 -13.99 -11.29 2.69
N SER A 127 -14.04 -10.43 1.68
CA SER A 127 -14.25 -10.84 0.28
C SER A 127 -13.48 -9.94 -0.67
N ILE A 128 -12.68 -10.56 -1.54
CA ILE A 128 -11.98 -9.87 -2.62
C ILE A 128 -12.52 -10.40 -3.93
N HIS A 129 -12.95 -9.50 -4.81
CA HIS A 129 -13.30 -9.85 -6.19
C HIS A 129 -12.10 -9.62 -7.10
N ILE A 130 -11.51 -10.69 -7.63
CA ILE A 130 -10.38 -10.63 -8.56
C ILE A 130 -10.93 -10.73 -9.98
N SER A 131 -11.17 -9.59 -10.62
CA SER A 131 -11.63 -9.53 -12.03
C SER A 131 -10.53 -9.92 -13.03
N LYS A 132 -9.26 -10.03 -12.60
CA LYS A 132 -8.13 -10.42 -13.44
C LYS A 132 -8.28 -11.83 -14.04
N PHE A 133 -8.98 -12.73 -13.35
CA PHE A 133 -9.33 -14.04 -13.90
C PHE A 133 -10.22 -13.92 -15.14
N MET A 134 -11.07 -12.89 -15.22
CA MET A 134 -11.92 -12.64 -16.38
C MET A 134 -11.11 -12.21 -17.63
N GLU A 135 -9.83 -11.84 -17.47
CA GLU A 135 -8.93 -11.55 -18.59
C GLU A 135 -8.33 -12.83 -19.23
N LEU A 136 -8.58 -14.02 -18.66
CA LEU A 136 -8.11 -15.31 -19.19
C LEU A 136 -8.80 -15.76 -20.49
N GLY A 137 -9.51 -14.85 -21.15
CA GLY A 137 -10.25 -15.11 -22.38
C GLY A 137 -11.58 -15.83 -22.15
N GLY A 138 -12.19 -16.24 -23.26
CA GLY A 138 -13.43 -17.00 -23.26
C GLY A 138 -13.24 -18.45 -22.81
N GLY A 139 -14.21 -18.98 -22.07
CA GLY A 139 -14.26 -20.34 -21.53
C GLY A 139 -15.56 -20.55 -20.73
N GLN A 140 -15.84 -21.78 -20.30
CA GLN A 140 -16.94 -22.01 -19.35
C GLN A 140 -16.53 -21.53 -17.96
N TRP A 141 -17.28 -20.56 -17.42
CA TRP A 141 -17.14 -20.05 -16.06
C TRP A 141 -18.23 -20.69 -15.20
N GLY A 142 -18.06 -21.97 -14.88
CA GLY A 142 -18.98 -22.77 -14.08
C GLY A 142 -18.55 -22.91 -12.62
N THR A 143 -19.37 -23.63 -11.85
CA THR A 143 -19.01 -24.08 -10.50
C THR A 143 -18.27 -25.42 -10.50
N ASP A 144 -18.14 -26.06 -11.66
CA ASP A 144 -17.36 -27.28 -11.83
C ASP A 144 -15.86 -26.94 -11.79
N PRO A 145 -15.09 -27.52 -10.84
CA PRO A 145 -13.64 -27.30 -10.78
C PRO A 145 -12.88 -27.67 -12.06
N ASP A 146 -13.40 -28.59 -12.89
CA ASP A 146 -12.75 -29.00 -14.14
C ASP A 146 -12.73 -27.88 -15.19
N ASP A 147 -13.78 -27.06 -15.26
CA ASP A 147 -13.86 -25.89 -16.15
C ASP A 147 -12.76 -24.85 -15.84
N LEU A 148 -12.35 -24.79 -14.57
CA LEU A 148 -11.39 -23.80 -14.07
C LEU A 148 -9.92 -24.24 -14.23
N LYS A 149 -9.65 -25.53 -14.44
CA LYS A 149 -8.27 -26.05 -14.55
C LYS A 149 -7.52 -25.44 -15.75
N GLY A 150 -8.19 -25.37 -16.90
CA GLY A 150 -7.62 -24.80 -18.13
C GLY A 150 -7.35 -23.30 -17.99
N LEU A 151 -8.32 -22.55 -17.45
CA LEU A 151 -8.19 -21.12 -17.16
C LEU A 151 -7.04 -20.86 -16.17
N ARG A 152 -6.96 -21.63 -15.09
CA ARG A 152 -5.86 -21.56 -14.12
C ARG A 152 -4.50 -21.80 -14.77
N GLN A 153 -4.39 -22.79 -15.66
CA GLN A 153 -3.11 -23.07 -16.33
C GLN A 153 -2.70 -21.91 -17.26
N GLN A 154 -3.63 -21.34 -18.01
CA GLN A 154 -3.36 -20.16 -18.83
C GLN A 154 -2.91 -18.96 -17.98
N PHE A 155 -3.51 -18.78 -16.81
CA PHE A 155 -3.10 -17.73 -15.86
C PHE A 155 -1.66 -17.95 -15.37
N LEU A 156 -1.34 -19.15 -14.91
CA LEU A 156 -0.01 -19.49 -14.43
C LEU A 156 1.06 -19.35 -15.52
N ASN A 157 0.73 -19.70 -16.76
CA ASN A 157 1.64 -19.51 -17.89
C ASN A 157 1.94 -18.03 -18.11
N HIS A 158 0.92 -17.14 -18.12
CA HIS A 158 1.13 -15.70 -18.25
C HIS A 158 1.95 -15.08 -17.11
N LEU A 159 1.84 -15.62 -15.88
CA LEU A 159 2.64 -15.17 -14.76
C LEU A 159 4.13 -15.52 -14.89
N ASN A 160 4.47 -16.55 -15.66
CA ASN A 160 5.85 -16.98 -15.86
C ASN A 160 6.59 -16.22 -16.97
N GLY A 161 5.90 -15.34 -17.71
CA GLY A 161 6.47 -14.57 -18.84
C GLY A 161 6.42 -15.35 -20.14
#